data_AF-A0A970IYI5-F1
#
_entry.id   AF-A0A970IYI5-F1
#
_cell.length_a   1.000
_cell.length_b   1.000
_cell.length_c   1.000
_cell.angle_alpha   90.00
_cell.angle_beta   90.00
_cell.angle_gamma   90.00
#
_symmetry.space_group_name_H-M   'P 1'
#
loop_
_entity.id
_entity.type
_entity.pdbx_description
1 polymer ?
#
loop_
_entity_poly.entity_id
_entity_poly.type
_entity_poly.pdbx_seq_one_letter_code
_entity_poly.pdbx_strand_id
1 'polypeptide(L)'
;MALKDYPDWVLKHKGNGREIRCIRGRYYLYQVHSERMNGKVKKFTDKYLGRITEEGLIPPRPKKVEYHAKRFGLTAFIFSSCRRIIKGLIKRYPSKHKKLLSLAILKYFFDNDLREYDKHYISVLFPEVKIKEEKMSVQDEIDRIVGMMDHA
;
A
#
# COMPACT_ATOMS: atom_id res chain seq x y z
N MET A 1 -27.93 -24.67 23.37
CA MET A 1 -26.93 -24.99 22.34
C MET A 1 -26.17 -26.19 22.82
N ALA A 2 -26.25 -27.33 22.11
CA ALA A 2 -25.57 -28.56 22.48
C ALA A 2 -24.09 -28.28 22.78
N LEU A 3 -23.62 -28.68 23.97
CA LEU A 3 -22.18 -28.84 24.19
C LEU A 3 -21.74 -29.88 23.17
N LYS A 4 -21.14 -29.43 22.05
CA LYS A 4 -20.29 -30.32 21.27
C LYS A 4 -19.22 -30.79 22.23
N ASP A 5 -19.06 -32.11 22.36
CA ASP A 5 -18.01 -32.75 23.16
C ASP A 5 -16.65 -32.33 22.61
N TYR A 6 -16.20 -31.17 23.09
CA TYR A 6 -14.89 -30.66 22.77
C TYR A 6 -13.92 -31.25 23.77
N PRO A 7 -12.78 -31.79 23.32
CA PRO A 7 -11.72 -32.20 24.22
C PRO A 7 -11.32 -31.07 25.18
N ASP A 8 -10.88 -31.42 26.38
CA ASP A 8 -10.46 -30.43 27.38
C ASP A 8 -9.40 -29.47 26.86
N TRP A 9 -8.47 -29.98 26.04
CA TRP A 9 -7.44 -29.18 25.40
C TRP A 9 -8.02 -28.10 24.46
N VAL A 10 -9.19 -28.32 23.87
CA VAL A 10 -9.91 -27.32 23.06
C VAL A 10 -10.62 -26.31 23.96
N LEU A 11 -11.28 -26.77 25.03
CA LEU A 11 -12.05 -25.93 25.94
C LEU A 11 -11.20 -24.93 26.71
N LYS A 12 -9.91 -25.23 26.96
CA LYS A 12 -8.94 -24.28 27.55
C LYS A 12 -8.84 -22.96 26.79
N HIS A 13 -9.16 -22.93 25.50
CA HIS A 13 -9.11 -21.72 24.67
C HIS A 13 -10.42 -20.94 24.62
N LYS A 14 -11.49 -21.46 25.23
CA LYS A 14 -12.80 -20.79 25.32
C LYS A 14 -12.68 -19.60 26.30
N GLY A 15 -13.28 -18.48 25.94
CA GLY A 15 -13.29 -17.29 26.79
C GLY A 15 -14.22 -16.21 26.24
N ASN A 16 -14.36 -15.12 27.00
CA ASN A 16 -15.17 -13.98 26.59
C ASN A 16 -14.65 -13.40 25.26
N GLY A 17 -15.58 -13.10 24.36
CA GLY A 17 -15.26 -12.59 23.03
C GLY A 17 -14.56 -13.60 22.11
N ARG A 18 -14.63 -14.91 22.41
CA ARG A 18 -14.04 -15.98 21.60
C ARG A 18 -15.06 -17.05 21.26
N GLU A 19 -14.95 -17.60 20.06
CA GLU A 19 -15.76 -18.71 19.58
C GLU A 19 -14.87 -19.82 19.03
N ILE A 20 -15.17 -21.05 19.44
CA ILE A 20 -14.55 -22.26 18.91
C ILE A 20 -15.48 -22.85 17.85
N ARG A 21 -14.94 -23.10 16.65
CA ARG A 21 -15.64 -23.77 15.55
C ARG A 21 -14.96 -25.08 15.23
N CYS A 22 -15.73 -26.17 15.21
CA CYS A 22 -15.29 -27.44 14.65
C CYS A 22 -15.72 -27.53 13.19
N ILE A 23 -14.73 -27.57 12.28
CA ILE A 23 -14.92 -27.64 10.83
C ILE A 23 -14.10 -28.83 10.33
N ARG A 24 -14.77 -29.85 9.77
CA ARG A 24 -14.13 -31.07 9.23
C ARG A 24 -13.16 -31.74 10.21
N GLY A 25 -13.60 -31.90 11.47
CA GLY A 25 -12.79 -32.55 12.52
C GLY A 25 -11.62 -31.72 13.06
N ARG A 26 -11.53 -30.43 12.71
CA ARG A 26 -10.49 -29.51 13.20
C ARG A 26 -11.12 -28.36 13.97
N TYR A 27 -10.41 -27.89 15.00
CA TYR A 27 -10.87 -26.82 15.86
C TYR A 27 -10.19 -25.48 15.53
N TYR A 28 -11.01 -24.44 15.43
CA TYR A 28 -10.59 -23.10 15.03
C TYR A 28 -11.10 -22.08 16.02
N LEU A 29 -10.24 -21.14 16.39
CA LEU A 29 -10.56 -20.07 17.33
C LEU A 29 -10.80 -18.77 16.57
N TYR A 30 -11.91 -18.10 16.88
CA TYR A 30 -12.28 -16.80 16.34
C TYR A 30 -12.53 -15.80 17.47
N GLN A 31 -12.18 -14.55 17.24
CA GLN A 31 -12.65 -13.40 17.99
C GLN A 31 -14.08 -13.09 17.54
N VAL A 32 -14.97 -12.89 18.51
CA VAL A 32 -16.38 -12.54 18.27
C VAL A 32 -16.80 -11.44 19.24
N HIS A 33 -17.72 -10.60 18.82
CA HIS A 33 -18.40 -9.66 19.72
C HIS A 33 -19.90 -9.67 19.43
N SER A 34 -20.67 -9.03 20.31
CA SER A 34 -22.12 -8.94 20.18
C SER A 34 -22.53 -7.48 20.29
N GLU A 35 -23.33 -7.00 19.34
CA GLU A 35 -23.87 -5.64 19.32
C GLU A 35 -25.40 -5.67 19.24
N ARG A 36 -26.06 -4.65 19.80
CA ARG A 36 -27.51 -4.47 19.66
C ARG A 36 -27.78 -3.64 18.41
N MET A 37 -28.48 -4.23 17.45
CA MET A 37 -28.98 -3.55 16.26
C MET A 37 -30.51 -3.70 16.18
N ASN A 38 -31.23 -2.58 16.09
CA ASN A 38 -32.69 -2.54 15.96
C ASN A 38 -33.41 -3.38 17.05
N GLY A 39 -33.00 -3.21 18.31
CA GLY A 39 -33.57 -3.92 19.45
C GLY A 39 -33.18 -5.41 19.56
N LYS A 40 -32.38 -5.95 18.63
CA LYS A 40 -31.94 -7.35 18.63
C LYS A 40 -30.42 -7.44 18.85
N VAL A 41 -29.97 -8.35 19.71
CA VAL A 41 -28.55 -8.67 19.88
C VAL A 41 -28.10 -9.53 18.70
N LYS A 42 -27.09 -9.06 17.96
CA LYS A 42 -26.45 -9.79 16.85
C LYS A 42 -25.00 -10.10 17.21
N LYS A 43 -24.55 -11.29 16.84
CA LYS A 43 -23.16 -11.75 17.01
C LYS A 43 -22.37 -11.53 15.73
N PHE A 44 -21.19 -10.95 15.84
CA PHE A 44 -20.26 -10.71 14.75
C PHE A 44 -18.97 -11.52 14.95
N THR A 45 -18.37 -11.94 13.85
CA THR A 45 -17.08 -12.66 13.84
C THR A 45 -16.01 -11.72 13.31
N ASP A 46 -15.05 -11.35 14.15
CA ASP A 46 -14.07 -10.31 13.82
C ASP A 46 -12.85 -10.88 13.14
N LYS A 47 -12.16 -11.78 13.84
CA LYS A 47 -10.81 -12.18 13.50
C LYS A 47 -10.61 -13.66 13.72
N TYR A 48 -9.99 -14.31 12.75
CA TYR A 48 -9.46 -15.66 12.92
C TYR A 48 -8.19 -15.60 13.79
N LEU A 49 -8.21 -16.29 14.94
CA LEU A 49 -7.12 -16.27 15.92
C LEU A 49 -6.17 -17.46 15.76
N GLY A 50 -6.60 -18.55 15.13
CA GLY A 50 -5.73 -19.70 14.87
C GLY A 50 -6.43 -21.05 14.89
N ARG A 51 -5.66 -22.10 14.60
CA ARG A 51 -6.11 -23.50 14.71
C ARG A 51 -5.68 -24.05 16.06
N ILE A 52 -6.61 -24.65 16.79
CA ILE A 52 -6.30 -25.30 18.06
C ILE A 52 -5.87 -26.74 17.75
N THR A 53 -4.74 -27.15 18.30
CA THR A 53 -4.24 -28.53 18.33
C THR A 53 -3.93 -28.94 19.77
N GLU A 54 -3.57 -30.20 20.00
CA GLU A 54 -3.24 -30.71 21.33
C GLU A 54 -2.02 -30.01 21.94
N GLU A 55 -1.09 -29.55 21.10
CA GLU A 55 0.10 -28.80 21.48
C GLU A 55 -0.19 -27.32 21.77
N GLY A 56 -1.37 -26.82 21.40
CA GLY A 56 -1.82 -25.45 21.67
C GLY A 56 -2.42 -24.73 20.46
N LEU A 57 -2.46 -23.40 20.53
CA LEU A 57 -3.04 -22.55 19.48
C LEU A 57 -1.97 -22.19 18.44
N ILE A 58 -2.13 -22.68 17.21
CA ILE A 58 -1.33 -22.29 16.05
C ILE A 58 -1.93 -21.01 15.45
N PRO A 59 -1.26 -19.83 15.58
CA PRO A 59 -1.78 -18.58 15.05
C PRO A 59 -1.83 -18.60 13.51
N PRO A 60 -2.68 -17.77 12.88
CA PRO A 60 -2.63 -17.59 11.44
C PRO A 60 -1.25 -17.10 11.01
N ARG A 61 -0.80 -17.54 9.84
CA ARG A 61 0.41 -16.97 9.23
C ARG A 61 0.22 -15.46 9.11
N PRO A 62 1.25 -14.65 9.45
CA PRO A 62 1.18 -13.22 9.22
C PRO A 62 0.83 -12.96 7.76
N LYS A 63 -0.05 -11.98 7.51
CA LYS A 63 -0.33 -11.55 6.15
C LYS A 63 1.01 -11.14 5.53
N LYS A 64 1.32 -11.65 4.33
CA LYS A 64 2.47 -11.15 3.57
C LYS A 64 2.25 -9.66 3.38
N VAL A 65 3.12 -8.85 3.98
CA VAL A 65 3.20 -7.43 3.65
C VAL A 65 3.93 -7.36 2.32
N GLU A 66 3.30 -6.74 1.32
CA GLU A 66 3.93 -6.52 0.04
C GLU A 66 4.92 -5.37 0.17
N TYR A 67 6.19 -5.62 -0.14
CA TYR A 67 7.22 -4.61 -0.16
C TYR A 67 7.46 -4.18 -1.61
N HIS A 68 7.34 -2.89 -1.89
CA HIS A 68 7.69 -2.30 -3.18
C HIS A 68 9.00 -1.54 -3.04
N ALA A 69 10.10 -2.11 -3.52
CA ALA A 69 11.36 -1.41 -3.60
C ALA A 69 11.26 -0.25 -4.62
N LYS A 70 11.66 0.96 -4.21
CA LYS A 70 11.69 2.15 -5.07
C LYS A 70 13.15 2.54 -5.33
N ARG A 71 13.46 2.91 -6.56
CA ARG A 71 14.80 3.37 -6.94
C ARG A 71 15.01 4.80 -6.44
N PHE A 72 15.89 4.95 -5.46
CA PHE A 72 16.21 6.24 -4.84
C PHE A 72 17.35 6.99 -5.55
N GLY A 73 18.39 6.28 -5.99
CA GLY A 73 19.62 6.89 -6.50
C GLY A 73 19.41 7.89 -7.63
N LEU A 74 18.58 7.54 -8.63
CA LEU A 74 18.27 8.45 -9.73
C LEU A 74 17.50 9.70 -9.26
N THR A 75 16.52 9.53 -8.38
CA THR A 75 15.78 10.67 -7.81
C THR A 75 16.72 11.60 -7.05
N ALA A 76 17.61 11.05 -6.21
CA ALA A 76 18.59 11.83 -5.48
C ALA A 76 19.54 12.59 -6.42
N PHE A 77 20.07 11.91 -7.44
CA PHE A 77 20.95 12.50 -8.44
C PHE A 77 20.30 13.67 -9.19
N ILE A 78 19.06 13.51 -9.67
CA ILE A 78 18.35 14.56 -10.40
C ILE A 78 18.10 15.77 -9.48
N PHE A 79 17.72 15.53 -8.23
CA PHE A 79 17.47 16.63 -7.28
C PHE A 79 18.75 17.39 -6.90
N SER A 80 19.90 16.72 -6.85
CA SER A 80 21.19 17.38 -6.62
C SER A 80 21.69 18.12 -7.86
N SER A 81 21.72 17.44 -9.01
CA SER A 81 22.33 17.96 -10.24
C SER A 81 21.46 19.02 -10.90
N CYS A 82 20.15 18.80 -10.98
CA CYS A 82 19.21 19.73 -11.63
C CYS A 82 18.58 20.74 -10.64
N ARG A 83 19.23 21.02 -9.50
CA ARG A 83 18.65 21.84 -8.41
C ARG A 83 18.18 23.22 -8.89
N ARG A 84 18.96 23.88 -9.75
CA ARG A 84 18.61 25.21 -10.31
C ARG A 84 17.36 25.14 -11.18
N ILE A 85 17.29 24.13 -12.04
CA ILE A 85 16.16 23.88 -12.95
C ILE A 85 14.90 23.60 -12.13
N ILE A 86 15.00 22.71 -11.14
CA ILE A 86 13.88 22.36 -10.25
C ILE A 86 13.36 23.60 -9.50
N LYS A 87 14.25 24.44 -8.96
CA LYS A 87 13.85 25.71 -8.32
C LYS A 87 13.11 26.64 -9.30
N GLY A 88 13.62 26.78 -10.52
CA GLY A 88 12.97 27.56 -11.58
C GLY A 88 11.59 27.01 -11.95
N LEU A 89 11.48 25.68 -12.06
CA LEU A 89 10.23 24.99 -12.35
C LEU A 89 9.18 25.21 -11.26
N ILE A 90 9.56 25.09 -9.99
CA ILE A 90 8.67 25.36 -8.85
C ILE A 90 8.17 26.79 -8.89
N LYS A 91 9.06 27.77 -9.16
CA LYS A 91 8.70 29.18 -9.23
C LYS A 91 7.74 29.48 -10.39
N ARG A 92 7.97 28.88 -11.56
CA ARG A 92 7.18 29.13 -12.77
C ARG A 92 5.84 28.39 -12.78
N TYR A 93 5.80 27.19 -12.21
CA TYR A 93 4.62 26.31 -12.21
C TYR A 93 4.27 25.79 -10.81
N PRO A 94 3.87 26.65 -9.85
CA PRO A 94 3.66 26.26 -8.45
C PRO A 94 2.68 25.08 -8.28
N SER A 95 1.64 25.00 -9.09
CA SER A 95 0.64 23.93 -8.99
C SER A 95 0.93 22.70 -9.86
N LYS A 96 1.85 22.81 -10.83
CA LYS A 96 2.09 21.76 -11.84
C LYS A 96 3.52 21.20 -11.84
N HIS A 97 4.47 21.83 -11.13
CA HIS A 97 5.89 21.47 -11.15
C HIS A 97 6.14 19.99 -10.84
N LYS A 98 5.39 19.37 -9.91
CA LYS A 98 5.54 17.96 -9.55
C LYS A 98 5.26 17.04 -10.74
N LYS A 99 4.18 17.32 -11.47
CA LYS A 99 3.78 16.55 -12.65
C LYS A 99 4.74 16.81 -13.82
N LEU A 100 5.07 18.07 -14.08
CA LEU A 100 6.02 18.44 -15.14
C LEU A 100 7.41 17.83 -14.90
N LEU A 101 7.91 17.89 -13.66
CA LEU A 101 9.17 17.26 -13.28
C LEU A 101 9.12 15.75 -13.46
N SER A 102 8.05 15.10 -12.99
CA SER A 102 7.89 13.65 -13.15
C SER A 102 7.89 13.23 -14.62
N LEU A 103 7.13 13.92 -15.47
CA LEU A 103 7.07 13.64 -16.90
C LEU A 103 8.39 13.95 -17.62
N ALA A 104 9.09 15.04 -17.25
CA ALA A 104 10.40 15.36 -17.81
C ALA A 104 11.44 14.28 -17.46
N ILE A 105 11.42 13.75 -16.24
CA ILE A 105 12.32 12.67 -15.83
C ILE A 105 12.02 11.37 -16.59
N LEU A 106 10.73 11.04 -16.75
CA LEU A 106 10.30 9.88 -17.54
C LEU A 106 10.73 10.01 -19.00
N LYS A 107 10.56 11.20 -19.58
CA LYS A 107 10.99 11.49 -20.95
C LYS A 107 12.51 11.40 -21.10
N TYR A 108 13.27 11.97 -20.16
CA TYR A 108 14.73 12.04 -20.25
C TYR A 108 15.41 10.68 -20.06
N PHE A 109 15.00 9.91 -19.05
CA PHE A 109 15.73 8.70 -18.64
C PHE A 109 15.09 7.39 -19.12
N PHE A 110 13.84 7.43 -19.59
CA PHE A 110 13.03 6.21 -19.79
C PHE A 110 12.22 6.23 -21.08
N ASP A 111 12.61 7.01 -22.09
CA ASP A 111 11.89 7.11 -23.38
C ASP A 111 10.39 7.41 -23.21
N ASN A 112 10.05 8.17 -22.17
CA ASN A 112 8.68 8.50 -21.77
C ASN A 112 7.82 7.28 -21.35
N ASP A 113 8.44 6.18 -20.91
CA ASP A 113 7.73 5.02 -20.33
C ASP A 113 7.10 5.38 -18.98
N LEU A 114 5.80 5.66 -19.02
CA LEU A 114 5.03 6.07 -17.85
C LEU A 114 4.98 5.01 -16.73
N ARG A 115 5.19 3.73 -17.06
CA ARG A 115 5.20 2.61 -16.09
C ARG A 115 6.41 2.67 -15.17
N GLU A 116 7.45 3.43 -15.54
CA GLU A 116 8.62 3.60 -14.69
C GLU A 116 8.31 4.47 -13.46
N TYR A 117 7.29 5.34 -13.51
CA TYR A 117 6.99 6.26 -12.42
C TYR A 117 6.88 5.56 -11.05
N ASP A 118 6.06 4.51 -10.98
CA ASP A 118 5.82 3.75 -9.75
C ASP A 118 7.00 2.87 -9.33
N LYS A 119 8.11 2.86 -10.07
CA LYS A 119 9.34 2.15 -9.68
C LYS A 119 10.35 3.07 -9.00
N HIS A 120 10.17 4.39 -9.06
CA HIS A 120 11.13 5.37 -8.56
C HIS A 120 10.61 6.12 -7.32
N TYR A 121 11.54 6.65 -6.52
CA TYR A 121 11.19 7.35 -5.29
C TYR A 121 10.40 8.65 -5.53
N ILE A 122 10.42 9.18 -6.75
CA ILE A 122 9.58 10.32 -7.14
C ILE A 122 8.07 10.06 -6.97
N SER A 123 7.60 8.81 -7.11
CA SER A 123 6.20 8.45 -6.84
C SER A 123 5.85 8.52 -5.34
N VAL A 124 6.85 8.39 -4.48
CA VAL A 124 6.70 8.52 -3.02
C VAL A 124 6.71 9.99 -2.62
N LEU A 125 7.52 10.82 -3.30
CA LEU A 125 7.55 12.26 -3.07
C LEU A 125 6.26 12.95 -3.54
N PHE A 126 5.65 12.47 -4.62
CA PHE A 126 4.47 13.10 -5.25
C PHE A 126 3.30 12.11 -5.40
N PRO A 127 2.78 11.51 -4.31
CA PRO A 127 1.76 10.47 -4.38
C PRO A 127 0.43 10.93 -5.00
N GLU A 128 0.18 12.23 -5.07
CA GLU A 128 -1.01 12.82 -5.67
C GLU A 128 -0.93 12.96 -7.20
N VAL A 129 0.26 12.81 -7.78
CA VAL A 129 0.46 13.03 -9.21
C VAL A 129 -0.04 11.83 -10.01
N LYS A 130 -0.98 12.11 -10.92
CA LYS A 130 -1.44 11.13 -11.91
C LYS A 130 -0.62 11.28 -13.19
N ILE A 131 0.15 10.26 -13.52
CA ILE A 131 0.93 10.17 -14.74
C ILE A 131 0.05 9.58 -15.86
N LYS A 132 -0.01 10.29 -16.98
CA LYS A 132 -0.67 9.91 -18.23
C LYS A 132 -0.09 10.74 -19.37
N GLU A 133 -0.40 10.37 -20.59
CA GLU A 133 -0.08 11.18 -21.76
C GLU A 133 -0.76 12.55 -21.66
N GLU A 134 -0.01 13.60 -22.00
CA GLU A 134 -0.46 14.98 -21.93
C GLU A 134 -0.69 15.57 -23.32
N LYS A 135 -1.42 16.69 -23.36
CA LYS A 135 -1.67 17.43 -24.61
C LYS A 135 -0.37 18.03 -25.15
N MET A 136 -0.31 18.27 -26.47
CA MET A 136 0.85 18.84 -27.16
C MET A 136 1.44 20.08 -26.48
N SER A 137 0.58 21.01 -26.04
CA SER A 137 1.04 22.25 -25.37
C SER A 137 1.80 22.02 -24.06
N VAL A 138 1.51 20.92 -23.35
CA VAL A 138 2.23 20.51 -22.15
C VAL A 138 3.49 19.73 -22.54
N GLN A 139 3.44 18.98 -23.64
CA GLN A 139 4.59 18.26 -24.18
C GLN A 139 5.73 19.22 -24.57
N ASP A 140 5.39 20.35 -25.20
CA ASP A 140 6.36 21.41 -25.52
C ASP A 140 7.05 21.97 -24.26
N GLU A 141 6.31 22.07 -23.15
CA GLU A 141 6.88 22.49 -21.87
C GLU A 141 7.81 21.42 -21.29
N ILE A 142 7.42 20.15 -21.38
CA ILE A 142 8.25 19.02 -20.96
C ILE A 142 9.55 18.98 -21.76
N ASP A 143 9.49 19.16 -23.08
CA ASP A 143 10.66 19.22 -23.96
C ASP A 143 11.63 20.33 -23.60
N ARG A 144 11.12 21.50 -23.26
CA ARG A 144 11.97 22.61 -22.77
C ARG A 144 12.67 22.25 -21.46
N ILE A 145 11.99 21.57 -20.54
CA ILE A 145 12.58 21.14 -19.27
C ILE A 145 13.67 20.09 -19.52
N VAL A 146 13.39 19.11 -20.38
CA VAL A 146 14.35 18.07 -20.81
C VAL A 146 15.60 18.71 -21.41
N GLY A 147 15.46 19.66 -22.34
CA GLY A 147 16.62 20.36 -22.92
C GLY A 147 17.40 21.21 -21.90
N MET A 148 16.76 21.71 -20.84
CA MET A 148 17.49 22.36 -19.74
C MET A 148 18.30 21.35 -18.92
N MET A 149 17.83 20.11 -18.79
CA MET A 149 18.52 19.06 -18.02
C MET A 149 19.84 18.63 -18.66
N ASP A 150 19.98 18.74 -19.99
CA ASP A 150 21.24 18.50 -20.72
C ASP A 150 22.36 19.48 -20.36
N HIS A 151 22.01 20.63 -19.77
CA HIS A 151 22.93 21.71 -19.41
C HIS A 151 22.95 21.98 -17.89
N ALA A 152 22.49 21.01 -17.09
CA ALA A 152 22.30 21.13 -15.64
C ALA A 152 23.59 21.17 -14.82
#